data_AF-A0A1S3DRU8-F1
#
_entry.id   AF-A0A1S3DRU8-F1
#
_cell.length_a   1.000
_cell.length_b   1.000
_cell.length_c   1.000
_cell.angle_alpha   90.00
_cell.angle_beta   90.00
_cell.angle_gamma   90.00
#
_symmetry.space_group_name_H-M   'P 1'
#
loop_
_entity.id
_entity.type
_entity.pdbx_description
1 polymer ?
#
loop_
_entity_poly.entity_id
_entity_poly.type
_entity_poly.pdbx_seq_one_letter_code
_entity_poly.pdbx_strand_id
1 'polypeptide(L)'
;MAWFQLAYGATILSYLGGIQWGATLPDSSKSLPSYEALGLAVAPQLVAWFSLLLPIPLGLITTSTALTATLAVDLLKQNYPPWFKSLRIFLTMGAVGSLVGTLFGYIVA
;
A
#
# COMPACT_ATOMS: atom_id res chain seq x y z
N MET A 1 -18.14 9.41 -7.12
CA MET A 1 -17.34 8.21 -7.48
C MET A 1 -15.88 8.29 -7.02
N ALA A 2 -15.17 9.39 -7.24
CA ALA A 2 -13.74 9.51 -6.87
C ALA A 2 -13.42 9.25 -5.38
N TRP A 3 -14.27 9.74 -4.47
CA TRP A 3 -14.11 9.48 -3.03
C TRP A 3 -14.16 7.98 -2.68
N PHE A 4 -15.08 7.22 -3.27
CA PHE A 4 -15.19 5.78 -3.01
C PHE A 4 -13.96 5.01 -3.51
N GLN A 5 -13.43 5.38 -4.68
CA GLN A 5 -12.18 4.84 -5.20
C GLN A 5 -11.00 5.15 -4.27
N LEU A 6 -10.89 6.40 -3.82
CA LEU A 6 -9.87 6.81 -2.86
C LEU A 6 -9.98 6.01 -1.55
N ALA A 7 -11.17 5.93 -0.96
CA ALA A 7 -11.41 5.19 0.28
C ALA A 7 -11.07 3.69 0.14
N TYR A 8 -11.43 3.09 -1.00
CA TYR A 8 -11.10 1.69 -1.27
C TYR A 8 -9.58 1.49 -1.47
N GLY A 9 -8.92 2.36 -2.22
CA GLY A 9 -7.46 2.35 -2.38
C GLY A 9 -6.71 2.50 -1.05
N ALA A 10 -7.17 3.40 -0.18
CA ALA A 10 -6.62 3.58 1.16
C ALA A 10 -6.82 2.32 2.02
N THR A 11 -7.97 1.64 1.89
CA THR A 11 -8.23 0.37 2.60
C THR A 11 -7.27 -0.72 2.16
N ILE A 12 -7.02 -0.85 0.84
CA ILE A 12 -6.01 -1.78 0.31
C ILE A 12 -4.64 -1.44 0.90
N LEU A 13 -4.23 -0.17 0.85
CA LEU A 13 -2.92 0.27 1.37
C LEU A 13 -2.75 -0.04 2.86
N SER A 14 -3.80 0.15 3.67
CA SER A 14 -3.80 -0.21 5.09
C SER A 14 -3.64 -1.72 5.30
N TYR A 15 -4.29 -2.55 4.49
CA TYR A 15 -4.14 -4.01 4.55
C TYR A 15 -2.69 -4.46 4.30
N LEU A 16 -1.94 -3.76 3.45
CA LEU A 16 -0.54 -4.08 3.17
C LEU A 16 0.38 -3.87 4.38
N GLY A 17 0.06 -2.93 5.26
CA GLY A 17 0.71 -2.82 6.57
C GLY A 17 0.51 -4.08 7.42
N GLY A 18 -0.67 -4.71 7.34
CA GLY A 18 -0.96 -5.98 8.00
C GLY A 18 -0.11 -7.15 7.49
N ILE A 19 0.16 -7.20 6.19
CA ILE A 19 1.07 -8.21 5.60
C ILE A 19 2.48 -8.06 6.19
N GLN A 20 2.95 -6.82 6.29
CA GLN A 20 4.26 -6.50 6.86
C GLN A 20 4.33 -6.89 8.34
N TRP A 21 3.29 -6.59 9.13
CA TRP A 21 3.17 -7.09 10.51
C TRP A 21 3.30 -8.62 10.57
N GLY A 22 2.53 -9.34 9.76
CA GLY A 22 2.60 -10.81 9.70
C GLY A 22 3.99 -11.33 9.36
N ALA A 23 4.69 -10.67 8.43
CA ALA A 23 6.07 -11.03 8.05
C ALA A 23 7.12 -10.69 9.12
N THR A 24 6.81 -9.79 10.05
CA THR A 24 7.72 -9.39 11.15
C THR A 24 7.55 -10.20 12.43
N LEU A 25 6.45 -10.93 12.59
CA LEU A 25 6.23 -11.77 13.76
C LEU A 25 7.20 -12.97 13.72
N PRO A 26 8.05 -13.17 14.75
CA PRO A 26 9.00 -14.28 14.75
C PRO A 26 8.28 -15.63 14.91
N ASP A 27 8.67 -16.64 14.12
CA ASP A 27 8.06 -17.97 14.20
C ASP A 27 8.35 -18.70 15.53
N SER A 28 9.50 -18.45 16.18
CA SER A 28 9.91 -19.08 17.47
C SER A 28 11.18 -18.48 18.12
N SER A 29 11.70 -17.33 17.66
CA SER A 29 13.06 -16.85 18.01
C SER A 29 13.07 -15.55 18.84
N LYS A 30 13.92 -15.53 19.87
CA LYS A 30 14.08 -14.54 20.97
C LYS A 30 14.48 -13.10 20.57
N SER A 31 14.57 -12.76 19.29
CA SER A 31 15.00 -11.43 18.84
C SER A 31 13.80 -10.53 18.52
N LEU A 32 13.75 -9.36 19.14
CA LEU A 32 12.74 -8.34 18.82
C LEU A 32 12.86 -7.90 17.34
N PRO A 33 11.73 -7.62 16.67
CA PRO A 33 11.75 -7.08 15.31
C PRO A 33 12.49 -5.74 15.27
N SER A 34 13.18 -5.46 14.16
CA SER A 34 13.87 -4.17 13.98
C SER A 34 12.86 -3.03 13.88
N TYR A 35 13.25 -1.84 14.36
CA TYR A 35 12.42 -0.64 14.24
C TYR A 35 12.07 -0.31 12.79
N GLU A 36 12.96 -0.61 11.84
CA GLU A 36 12.71 -0.45 10.41
C GLU A 36 11.54 -1.33 9.95
N ALA A 37 11.52 -2.60 10.35
CA ALA A 37 10.48 -3.53 9.94
C ALA A 37 9.12 -3.17 10.55
N LEU A 38 9.11 -2.70 11.81
CA LEU A 38 7.92 -2.14 12.45
C LEU A 38 7.45 -0.86 11.74
N GLY A 39 8.39 0.01 11.35
CA GLY A 39 8.10 1.22 10.58
C GLY A 39 7.44 0.90 9.24
N LEU A 40 7.96 -0.08 8.50
CA LEU A 40 7.38 -0.55 7.24
C LEU A 40 6.01 -1.21 7.41
N ALA A 41 5.70 -1.75 8.60
CA ALA A 41 4.39 -2.31 8.92
C ALA A 41 3.35 -1.25 9.27
N VAL A 42 3.75 -0.19 9.97
CA VAL A 42 2.84 0.89 10.40
C VAL A 42 2.69 2.00 9.35
N ALA A 43 3.73 2.30 8.57
CA ALA A 43 3.70 3.41 7.62
C ALA A 43 2.55 3.32 6.59
N PRO A 44 2.23 2.17 5.98
CA PRO A 44 1.16 2.10 4.98
C PRO A 44 -0.21 2.50 5.54
N GLN A 45 -0.57 2.06 6.76
CA GLN A 45 -1.85 2.44 7.37
C GLN A 45 -1.94 3.94 7.69
N LEU A 46 -0.83 4.55 8.11
CA LEU A 46 -0.80 5.98 8.44
C LEU A 46 -0.89 6.83 7.18
N VAL A 47 -0.19 6.42 6.12
CA VAL A 47 -0.26 7.09 4.82
C VAL A 47 -1.66 6.93 4.20
N ALA A 48 -2.29 5.77 4.34
CA ALA A 48 -3.67 5.54 3.91
C ALA A 48 -4.66 6.46 4.66
N TRP A 49 -4.56 6.54 5.98
CA TRP A 49 -5.40 7.44 6.76
C TRP A 49 -5.17 8.90 6.38
N PHE A 50 -3.90 9.30 6.25
CA PHE A 50 -3.53 10.66 5.83
C PHE A 50 -4.07 11.02 4.44
N SER A 51 -4.03 10.08 3.48
CA SER A 51 -4.51 10.34 2.13
C SER A 51 -6.00 10.65 2.07
N LEU A 52 -6.79 10.15 3.03
CA LEU A 52 -8.23 10.46 3.16
C LEU A 52 -8.49 11.86 3.72
N LEU A 53 -7.53 12.46 4.42
CA LEU A 53 -7.65 13.84 4.94
C LEU A 53 -7.30 14.89 3.87
N LEU A 54 -6.69 14.47 2.77
CA LEU A 54 -6.29 15.34 1.68
C LEU A 54 -7.46 15.63 0.72
N PRO A 55 -7.38 16.75 -0.03
CA PRO A 55 -8.21 16.94 -1.21
C PRO A 55 -8.12 15.74 -2.16
N ILE A 56 -9.24 15.39 -2.80
CA ILE A 56 -9.38 14.16 -3.59
C ILE A 56 -8.22 13.92 -4.57
N PRO A 57 -7.76 14.90 -5.38
CA PRO A 57 -6.64 14.67 -6.30
C PRO A 57 -5.35 14.27 -5.59
N LEU A 58 -5.03 14.95 -4.49
CA LEU A 58 -3.83 14.68 -3.69
C LEU A 58 -3.95 13.36 -2.95
N GLY A 59 -5.14 13.01 -2.46
CA GLY A 59 -5.41 11.71 -1.86
C GLY A 59 -5.20 10.56 -2.85
N LEU A 60 -5.69 10.70 -4.08
CA LEU A 60 -5.51 9.71 -5.15
C LEU A 60 -4.03 9.53 -5.54
N ILE A 61 -3.29 10.65 -5.69
CA ILE A 61 -1.85 10.62 -5.96
C ILE A 61 -1.11 9.92 -4.80
N THR A 62 -1.36 10.35 -3.57
CA THR A 62 -0.69 9.83 -2.37
C THR A 62 -0.95 8.33 -2.20
N THR A 63 -2.19 7.88 -2.39
CA THR A 63 -2.55 6.47 -2.29
C THR A 63 -1.88 5.65 -3.40
N SER A 64 -1.85 6.17 -4.63
CA SER A 64 -1.23 5.49 -5.77
C SER A 64 0.28 5.33 -5.58
N THR A 65 0.97 6.41 -5.19
CA THR A 65 2.43 6.38 -4.97
C THR A 65 2.79 5.46 -3.81
N ALA A 66 2.02 5.49 -2.72
CA ALA A 66 2.23 4.61 -1.58
C ALA A 66 2.00 3.13 -1.92
N LEU A 67 0.97 2.80 -2.71
CA LEU A 67 0.76 1.43 -3.21
C LEU A 67 1.97 0.96 -4.04
N THR A 68 2.49 1.80 -4.94
CA THR A 68 3.70 1.46 -5.71
C THR A 68 4.94 1.33 -4.82
N ALA A 69 5.10 2.19 -3.81
CA ALA A 69 6.22 2.11 -2.88
C ALA A 69 6.19 0.82 -2.05
N THR A 70 5.02 0.41 -1.54
CA THR A 70 4.88 -0.86 -0.81
C THR A 70 5.18 -2.07 -1.70
N LEU A 71 4.79 -2.03 -2.98
CA LEU A 71 5.18 -3.05 -3.95
C LEU A 71 6.71 -3.13 -4.10
N ALA A 72 7.39 -1.99 -4.26
CA ALA A 72 8.84 -1.97 -4.36
C ALA A 72 9.52 -2.61 -3.13
N VAL A 73 9.05 -2.28 -1.93
CA VAL A 73 9.51 -2.90 -0.67
C VAL A 73 9.30 -4.41 -0.69
N ASP A 74 8.12 -4.88 -1.10
CA ASP A 74 7.83 -6.32 -1.16
C ASP A 74 8.69 -7.08 -2.18
N LEU A 75 9.03 -6.44 -3.31
CA LEU A 75 9.89 -7.05 -4.33
C LEU A 75 11.35 -7.17 -3.86
N LEU A 76 11.83 -6.21 -3.07
CA LEU A 76 13.17 -6.21 -2.48
C LEU A 76 13.34 -7.26 -1.37
N LYS A 77 12.25 -7.67 -0.71
CA LYS A 77 12.31 -8.73 0.32
C LYS A 77 12.64 -10.09 -0.29
N GLN A 78 13.68 -10.76 0.20
CA GLN A 78 14.07 -12.09 -0.29
C GLN A 78 13.16 -13.21 0.22
N ASN A 79 12.51 -13.02 1.37
CA ASN A 79 11.74 -14.07 2.04
C ASN A 79 10.34 -14.31 1.46
N TYR A 80 9.90 -13.50 0.49
CA TYR A 80 8.59 -13.68 -0.13
C TYR A 80 8.65 -14.65 -1.31
N PRO A 81 7.75 -15.65 -1.36
CA PRO A 81 7.74 -16.61 -2.44
C PRO A 81 7.38 -15.93 -3.78
N PRO A 82 7.89 -16.43 -4.92
CA PRO A 82 7.68 -15.79 -6.23
C PRO A 82 6.21 -15.59 -6.60
N TRP A 83 5.33 -16.54 -6.27
CA TRP A 83 3.89 -16.44 -6.54
C TRP A 83 3.26 -15.22 -5.86
N PHE A 84 3.71 -14.91 -4.64
CA PHE A 84 3.21 -13.77 -3.87
C PHE A 84 3.68 -12.45 -4.50
N LYS A 85 4.94 -12.38 -4.93
CA LYS A 85 5.47 -11.20 -5.65
C LYS A 85 4.69 -10.94 -6.95
N SER A 86 4.44 -11.98 -7.74
CA SER A 86 3.64 -11.87 -8.97
C SER A 86 2.22 -11.39 -8.69
N LEU A 87 1.56 -11.93 -7.65
CA LEU A 87 0.24 -11.49 -7.22
C LEU A 87 0.24 -10.01 -6.81
N ARG A 88 1.24 -9.58 -6.04
CA ARG A 88 1.39 -8.18 -5.60
C ARG A 88 1.57 -7.24 -6.78
N ILE A 89 2.33 -7.62 -7.81
CA ILE A 89 2.48 -6.82 -9.04
C ILE A 89 1.13 -6.66 -9.72
N PHE A 90 0.41 -7.76 -9.99
CA PHE A 90 -0.84 -7.72 -10.74
C PHE A 90 -1.92 -6.88 -10.02
N LEU A 91 -2.10 -7.09 -8.72
CA LEU A 91 -3.09 -6.36 -7.93
C LEU A 91 -2.74 -4.87 -7.82
N THR A 92 -1.46 -4.54 -7.62
CA THR A 92 -1.02 -3.14 -7.49
C THR A 92 -1.17 -2.40 -8.82
N MET A 93 -0.83 -3.04 -9.95
CA MET A 93 -1.02 -2.45 -11.27
C MET A 93 -2.50 -2.14 -11.55
N GLY A 94 -3.40 -3.07 -11.22
CA GLY A 94 -4.84 -2.85 -11.36
C GLY A 94 -5.34 -1.70 -10.49
N ALA A 95 -4.96 -1.67 -9.21
CA ALA A 95 -5.38 -0.64 -8.26
C ALA A 95 -4.82 0.76 -8.63
N VAL A 96 -3.53 0.85 -8.96
CA VAL A 96 -2.92 2.13 -9.36
C VAL A 96 -3.50 2.62 -10.67
N GLY A 97 -3.70 1.73 -11.65
CA GLY A 97 -4.33 2.08 -12.93
C GLY A 97 -5.74 2.65 -12.75
N SER A 98 -6.57 2.06 -11.88
CA SER A 98 -7.93 2.56 -11.62
C SER A 98 -7.94 3.91 -10.88
N LEU A 99 -7.03 4.10 -9.91
CA LEU A 99 -6.88 5.36 -9.17
C LEU A 99 -6.40 6.49 -10.08
N VAL A 100 -5.42 6.22 -10.94
CA VAL A 100 -4.90 7.17 -11.92
C VAL A 100 -5.97 7.53 -12.96
N GLY A 101 -6.72 6.54 -13.47
CA GLY A 101 -7.84 6.79 -14.37
C GLY A 101 -8.93 7.67 -13.71
N THR A 102 -9.21 7.43 -12.44
CA THR A 102 -10.14 8.27 -11.64
C THR A 102 -9.61 9.69 -11.46
N LEU A 103 -8.31 9.86 -11.22
CA LEU A 103 -7.67 11.17 -11.10
C LEU A 103 -7.78 11.97 -12.40
N PHE A 104 -7.46 11.36 -13.54
CA PHE A 104 -7.61 12.01 -14.84
C PHE A 104 -9.06 12.43 -15.10
N GLY A 105 -10.02 11.53 -14.85
CA GLY A 105 -11.44 11.85 -15.00
C GLY A 105 -11.92 12.96 -14.07
N TYR A 106 -11.36 13.07 -12.86
CA TYR A 106 -11.70 14.12 -11.90
C TYR A 106 -11.14 15.49 -12.28
N ILE A 107 -9.97 15.56 -12.95
CA ILE A 107 -9.33 16.82 -13.34
C ILE A 107 -9.94 17.40 -14.63
N VAL A 108 -10.39 16.53 -15.53
CA VAL A 108 -10.89 16.92 -16.87
C VAL A 108 -12.39 17.23 -16.88
N ALA A 109 -13.15 16.72 -15.91
CA ALA A 109 -14.59 16.98 -15.75
C ALA A 109 -14.87 18.27 -14.98
#